data_AF-K1SE37-F1
#
_entry.id   AF-K1SE37-F1
#
_cell.length_a   1.000
_cell.length_b   1.000
_cell.length_c   1.000
_cell.angle_alpha   90.00
_cell.angle_beta   90.00
_cell.angle_gamma   90.00
#
_symmetry.space_group_name_H-M   'P 1'
#
loop_
_entity.id
_entity.type
_entity.pdbx_description
1 polymer ?
#
loop_
_entity_poly.entity_id
_entity_poly.type
_entity_poly.pdbx_seq_one_letter_code
_entity_poly.pdbx_strand_id
1 'polypeptide(L)'
;YLPELPHRNLGYLCQYYEIPHHAHRALEDAKATDRLFRKLAELFYQEETGGQASTESVEKKANNNLFEPQPLHFQVKRDTPATKPQKERLYRLAEQHKITLEVDVEKLTRSEASRLADKILAKYGR
;
A
#
# COMPACT_ATOMS: atom_id res chain seq x y z
N TYR A 1 2.65 20.98 -11.58
CA TYR A 1 1.21 21.22 -11.36
C TYR A 1 1.02 22.21 -10.20
N LEU A 2 0.18 23.23 -10.40
CA LEU A 2 -0.26 24.22 -9.39
C LEU A 2 0.87 25.01 -8.68
N PRO A 3 1.76 25.70 -9.42
CA PRO A 3 2.79 26.58 -8.83
C PRO A 3 2.21 27.74 -8.02
N GLU A 4 1.04 28.24 -8.43
CA GLU A 4 0.39 29.42 -7.84
C GLU A 4 -0.31 29.17 -6.50
N LEU A 5 -0.47 27.91 -6.07
CA LEU A 5 -1.17 27.61 -4.82
C LEU A 5 -0.23 27.73 -3.61
N PRO A 6 -0.68 28.40 -2.52
CA PRO A 6 0.13 28.60 -1.32
C PRO A 6 0.42 27.28 -0.59
N HIS A 7 -0.48 26.30 -0.68
CA HIS A 7 -0.32 24.98 -0.08
C HIS A 7 -0.82 23.88 -1.02
N ARG A 8 -0.32 22.66 -0.82
CA ARG A 8 -0.68 21.46 -1.61
C ARG A 8 -1.00 20.24 -0.74
N ASN A 9 -1.36 20.47 0.52
CA ASN A 9 -1.83 19.38 1.38
C ASN A 9 -3.25 18.95 0.95
N LEU A 10 -3.64 17.72 1.32
CA LEU A 10 -4.92 17.15 0.91
C LEU A 10 -6.11 18.05 1.27
N GLY A 11 -6.17 18.55 2.51
CA GLY A 11 -7.27 19.40 2.96
C GLY A 11 -7.39 20.70 2.16
N TYR A 12 -6.26 21.37 1.88
CA TYR A 12 -6.21 22.59 1.08
C TYR A 12 -6.67 22.34 -0.36
N LEU A 13 -6.17 21.27 -0.99
CA LEU A 13 -6.56 20.92 -2.35
C LEU A 13 -8.02 20.48 -2.45
N CYS A 14 -8.52 19.75 -1.45
CA CYS A 14 -9.92 19.41 -1.37
C CYS A 14 -10.80 20.66 -1.23
N GLN A 15 -10.40 21.63 -0.39
CA GLN A 15 -11.11 22.90 -0.30
C GLN A 15 -11.06 23.69 -1.61
N TYR A 16 -9.89 23.77 -2.25
CA TYR A 16 -9.69 24.51 -3.50
C TYR A 16 -10.51 23.95 -4.67
N TYR A 17 -10.64 22.63 -4.76
CA TYR A 17 -11.42 21.94 -5.80
C TYR A 17 -12.85 21.56 -5.37
N GLU A 18 -13.32 22.08 -4.24
CA GLU A 18 -14.67 21.83 -3.69
C GLU A 18 -14.99 20.33 -3.51
N ILE A 19 -13.99 19.54 -3.11
CA ILE A 19 -14.11 18.11 -2.83
C ILE A 19 -14.50 17.91 -1.36
N PRO A 20 -15.62 17.24 -1.05
CA PRO A 20 -15.98 16.90 0.31
C PRO A 20 -14.91 16.04 0.97
N HIS A 21 -14.38 16.48 2.11
CA HIS A 21 -13.33 15.79 2.85
C HIS A 21 -13.62 15.80 4.36
N HIS A 22 -13.65 14.59 4.95
CA HIS A 22 -13.72 14.40 6.39
C HIS A 22 -12.39 13.82 6.87
N ALA A 23 -11.50 14.70 7.33
CA ALA A 23 -10.14 14.34 7.70
C ALA A 23 -10.07 13.27 8.80
N HIS A 24 -9.00 12.47 8.77
CA HIS A 24 -8.63 11.47 9.78
C HIS A 24 -9.50 10.20 9.80
N ARG A 25 -10.41 10.04 8.83
CA ARG A 25 -11.04 8.74 8.55
C ARG A 25 -10.38 8.14 7.32
N ALA A 26 -9.70 7.00 7.49
CA ALA A 26 -8.95 6.33 6.41
C ALA A 26 -9.78 6.15 5.12
N LEU A 27 -11.06 5.78 5.24
CA LEU A 27 -11.95 5.65 4.09
C LEU A 27 -12.25 6.99 3.41
N GLU A 28 -12.46 8.05 4.19
CA GLU A 28 -12.80 9.37 3.66
C GLU A 28 -11.57 10.07 3.07
N ASP A 29 -10.39 9.90 3.67
CA ASP A 29 -9.12 10.33 3.09
C ASP A 29 -8.86 9.63 1.75
N ALA A 30 -9.12 8.32 1.67
CA ALA A 30 -8.99 7.56 0.42
C ALA A 30 -9.96 8.05 -0.67
N LYS A 31 -11.23 8.28 -0.33
CA LYS A 31 -12.23 8.82 -1.27
C LYS A 31 -11.89 10.23 -1.75
N ALA A 32 -11.48 11.11 -0.83
CA ALA A 32 -11.10 12.48 -1.17
C ALA A 32 -9.87 12.51 -2.08
N THR A 33 -8.89 11.65 -1.81
CA THR A 33 -7.69 11.50 -2.64
C THR A 33 -8.01 10.96 -4.04
N ASP A 34 -8.89 9.95 -4.17
CA ASP A 34 -9.34 9.44 -5.48
C ASP A 34 -10.01 10.55 -6.31
N ARG A 35 -10.94 11.31 -5.70
CA ARG A 35 -11.60 12.44 -6.36
C ARG A 35 -10.60 13.52 -6.80
N LEU A 36 -9.66 13.86 -5.93
CA LEU A 36 -8.63 14.84 -6.21
C LEU A 36 -7.73 14.37 -7.36
N PHE A 37 -7.30 13.11 -7.33
CA PHE A 37 -6.49 12.52 -8.40
C PHE A 37 -7.21 12.58 -9.75
N ARG A 38 -8.48 12.18 -9.81
CA ARG A 38 -9.29 12.28 -11.04
C ARG A 38 -9.38 13.71 -11.54
N LYS A 39 -9.59 14.68 -10.64
CA LYS A 39 -9.66 16.09 -11.01
C LYS A 39 -8.34 16.60 -11.60
N LEU A 40 -7.23 16.22 -11.00
CA LEU A 40 -5.90 16.57 -11.52
C LEU A 40 -5.63 15.88 -12.86
N ALA A 41 -6.04 14.62 -13.03
CA ALA A 41 -5.93 13.90 -14.29
C ALA A 41 -6.75 14.58 -15.39
N GLU A 42 -8.00 14.99 -15.12
CA GLU A 42 -8.82 15.76 -16.06
C GLU A 42 -8.11 17.03 -16.55
N LEU A 43 -7.43 17.74 -15.64
CA LEU A 43 -6.79 19.03 -15.94
C LEU A 43 -5.45 18.86 -16.66
N PHE A 44 -4.64 17.88 -16.27
CA PHE A 44 -3.23 17.83 -16.63
C PHE A 44 -2.85 16.64 -17.52
N TYR A 45 -3.70 15.61 -17.65
CA TYR A 45 -3.35 14.42 -18.43
C TYR A 45 -3.27 14.69 -19.95
N GLN A 46 -4.12 15.58 -20.46
CA GLN A 46 -4.06 15.99 -21.88
C GLN A 46 -2.81 16.83 -22.18
N GLU A 47 -2.39 17.70 -21.24
CA GLU A 47 -1.14 18.45 -21.32
C GLU A 47 0.09 17.51 -21.32
N GLU A 48 0.02 16.37 -20.63
CA GLU A 48 1.05 15.33 -20.63
C GLU A 48 1.09 14.50 -21.94
N THR A 49 -0.07 14.21 -22.57
CA THR A 49 -0.19 13.16 -23.61
C THR A 49 -0.19 13.62 -25.07
N GLY A 50 -0.40 14.91 -25.40
CA GLY A 50 -0.12 15.38 -26.77
C GLY A 50 -0.73 16.71 -27.22
N GLY A 51 0.14 17.62 -27.68
CA GLY A 51 -0.23 18.73 -28.57
C GLY A 51 0.52 20.05 -28.32
N GLN A 52 1.72 20.20 -28.87
CA GLN A 52 2.51 21.42 -29.11
C GLN A 52 2.22 22.74 -28.34
N ALA A 53 3.29 23.23 -27.71
CA ALA A 53 3.74 24.63 -27.64
C ALA A 53 2.87 25.66 -26.90
N SER A 54 3.19 25.86 -25.62
CA SER A 54 3.47 27.19 -25.10
C SER A 54 4.93 27.24 -24.65
N THR A 55 5.69 28.09 -25.33
CA THR A 55 7.05 28.51 -25.02
C THR A 55 7.20 28.95 -23.57
N GLU A 56 8.42 28.78 -23.04
CA GLU A 56 8.93 29.26 -21.73
C GLU A 56 8.83 28.30 -20.53
N SER A 57 9.55 27.17 -20.61
CA SER A 57 10.35 26.61 -19.49
C SER A 57 11.03 25.30 -19.91
N VAL A 58 12.14 25.42 -20.62
CA VAL A 58 12.87 24.32 -21.29
C VAL A 58 13.62 23.39 -20.31
N GLU A 59 13.56 23.57 -18.99
CA GLU A 59 14.43 22.82 -18.06
C GLU A 59 13.74 21.72 -17.20
N LYS A 60 12.42 21.50 -17.31
CA LYS A 60 11.71 20.49 -16.50
C LYS A 60 10.89 19.47 -17.31
N LYS A 61 11.24 19.25 -18.58
CA LYS A 61 10.53 18.33 -19.47
C LYS A 61 11.15 16.93 -19.49
N ALA A 62 11.40 16.37 -18.31
CA ALA A 62 11.79 14.97 -18.15
C ALA A 62 10.67 14.24 -17.41
N ASN A 63 9.93 13.39 -18.14
CA ASN A 63 9.22 12.23 -17.58
C ASN A 63 8.06 12.50 -16.59
N ASN A 64 7.16 13.45 -16.87
CA ASN A 64 5.92 13.54 -16.12
C ASN A 64 4.83 12.71 -16.83
N ASN A 65 4.84 11.40 -16.58
CA ASN A 65 3.73 10.50 -16.93
C ASN A 65 2.95 10.18 -15.64
N LEU A 66 2.60 11.21 -14.85
CA LEU A 66 2.05 11.02 -13.51
C LEU A 66 0.60 10.50 -13.54
N PHE A 67 -0.13 10.82 -14.61
CA PHE A 67 -1.53 10.40 -14.77
C PHE A 67 -1.68 9.23 -15.76
N GLU A 68 -0.62 8.85 -16.47
CA GLU A 68 -0.64 7.69 -17.35
C GLU A 68 -0.70 6.39 -16.53
N PRO A 69 -1.64 5.48 -16.83
CA PRO A 69 -1.68 4.17 -16.19
C PRO A 69 -0.37 3.41 -16.41
N GLN A 70 0.32 3.07 -15.32
CA GLN A 70 1.54 2.26 -15.37
C GLN A 70 1.22 0.78 -15.11
N PRO A 71 2.00 -0.16 -15.67
CA PRO A 71 1.90 -1.57 -15.32
C PRO A 71 2.01 -1.78 -13.81
N LEU A 72 1.03 -2.45 -13.23
CA LEU A 72 1.06 -2.80 -11.80
C LEU A 72 2.10 -3.90 -11.56
N HIS A 73 3.28 -3.52 -11.08
CA HIS A 73 4.32 -4.46 -10.65
C HIS A 73 3.98 -5.11 -9.31
N PHE A 74 2.98 -6.01 -9.31
CA PHE A 74 2.61 -6.76 -8.12
C PHE A 74 3.36 -8.09 -8.05
N GLN A 75 4.34 -8.17 -7.16
CA GLN A 75 4.96 -9.45 -6.81
C GLN A 75 4.17 -10.12 -5.69
N VAL A 76 3.38 -11.13 -6.03
CA VAL A 76 2.77 -12.01 -5.03
C VAL A 76 3.89 -12.57 -4.17
N LYS A 77 3.80 -12.37 -2.85
CA LYS A 77 4.73 -13.01 -1.91
C LYS A 77 4.61 -14.52 -2.11
N ARG A 78 5.65 -15.15 -2.68
CA ARG A 78 5.69 -16.59 -2.84
C ARG A 78 5.74 -17.24 -1.47
N ASP A 79 4.90 -18.25 -1.28
CA ASP A 79 4.98 -19.10 -0.10
C ASP A 79 6.35 -19.77 -0.08
N THR A 80 7.12 -19.44 0.95
CA THR A 80 8.45 -20.00 1.19
C THR A 80 8.33 -20.99 2.34
N PRO A 81 9.09 -22.11 2.32
CA PRO A 81 9.12 -23.04 3.43
C PRO A 81 9.46 -22.33 4.74
N ALA A 82 8.86 -22.79 5.83
CA ALA A 82 9.09 -22.29 7.18
C ALA A 82 10.59 -22.37 7.50
N THR A 83 11.12 -21.31 8.10
CA THR A 83 12.53 -21.26 8.47
C THR A 83 12.79 -22.14 9.69
N LYS A 84 14.04 -22.61 9.87
CA LYS A 84 14.42 -23.40 11.06
C LYS A 84 13.98 -22.75 12.38
N PRO A 85 14.19 -21.43 12.62
CA PRO A 85 13.73 -20.77 13.84
C PRO A 85 12.21 -20.78 14.02
N GLN A 86 11.43 -20.71 12.92
CA GLN A 86 9.97 -20.79 13.00
C GLN A 86 9.51 -22.19 13.42
N LYS A 87 10.15 -23.24 12.88
CA LYS A 87 9.88 -24.63 13.25
C LYS A 87 10.24 -24.90 14.71
N GLU A 88 11.43 -24.50 15.13
CA GLU A 88 11.89 -24.62 16.52
C GLU A 88 10.96 -23.90 17.51
N ARG A 89 10.50 -22.70 17.16
CA ARG A 89 9.51 -21.97 17.97
C ARG A 89 8.21 -22.74 18.12
N LEU A 90 7.71 -23.37 17.06
CA LEU A 90 6.50 -24.18 17.11
C LEU A 90 6.68 -25.43 17.99
N TYR A 91 7.79 -26.14 17.87
CA TYR A 91 8.09 -27.28 18.73
C TYR A 91 8.18 -26.87 20.20
N ARG A 92 8.86 -25.75 20.51
CA ARG A 92 8.94 -25.22 21.87
C ARG A 92 7.57 -24.87 22.45
N LEU A 93 6.72 -24.20 21.67
CA LEU A 93 5.36 -23.85 22.09
C LEU A 93 4.49 -25.11 22.29
N ALA A 94 4.64 -26.11 21.42
CA ALA A 94 3.93 -27.37 21.55
C ALA A 94 4.34 -28.14 22.82
N GLU A 95 5.64 -28.18 23.13
CA GLU A 95 6.16 -28.79 24.35
C GLU A 95 5.70 -28.04 25.61
N GLN A 96 5.82 -26.71 25.62
CA GLN A 96 5.44 -25.85 26.75
C GLN A 96 3.97 -26.02 27.13
N HIS A 97 3.08 -26.12 26.14
CA HIS A 97 1.64 -26.23 26.38
C HIS A 97 1.11 -27.67 26.25
N LYS A 98 1.99 -28.65 26.06
CA LYS A 98 1.66 -30.08 25.86
C LYS A 98 0.60 -30.29 24.75
N ILE A 99 0.79 -29.60 23.63
CA ILE A 99 -0.11 -29.64 22.47
C ILE A 99 0.46 -30.64 21.45
N THR A 100 -0.39 -31.54 20.94
CA THR A 100 -0.06 -32.32 19.75
C THR A 100 -0.36 -31.46 18.52
N LEU A 101 0.68 -31.14 17.72
CA LEU A 101 0.50 -30.44 16.46
C LEU A 101 -0.09 -31.40 15.44
N GLU A 102 -1.33 -31.14 14.99
CA GLU A 102 -2.00 -31.94 13.95
C GLU A 102 -1.36 -31.75 12.56
N VAL A 103 -0.55 -30.70 12.40
CA VAL A 103 0.07 -30.31 11.13
C VAL A 103 1.56 -30.64 11.14
N ASP A 104 2.04 -31.22 10.04
CA ASP A 104 3.46 -31.50 9.80
C ASP A 104 4.25 -30.18 9.68
N VAL A 105 5.01 -29.86 10.74
CA VAL A 105 5.80 -28.63 10.86
C VAL A 105 6.83 -28.49 9.74
N GLU A 106 7.27 -29.59 9.15
CA GLU A 106 8.28 -29.56 8.09
C GLU A 106 7.74 -29.02 6.77
N LYS A 107 6.43 -29.18 6.53
CA LYS A 107 5.74 -28.77 5.31
C LYS A 107 5.12 -27.38 5.38
N LEU A 108 5.19 -26.71 6.52
CA LEU A 108 4.64 -25.38 6.70
C LEU A 108 5.37 -24.34 5.86
N THR A 109 4.62 -23.37 5.37
CA THR A 109 5.17 -22.13 4.83
C THR A 109 5.48 -21.14 5.98
N ARG A 110 6.29 -20.12 5.71
CA ARG A 110 6.60 -19.08 6.72
C ARG A 110 5.35 -18.40 7.27
N SER A 111 4.35 -18.17 6.43
CA SER A 111 3.11 -17.48 6.79
C SER A 111 2.23 -18.37 7.67
N GLU A 112 2.10 -19.65 7.33
CA GLU A 112 1.37 -20.64 8.12
C GLU A 112 2.03 -20.90 9.47
N ALA A 113 3.36 -21.04 9.50
CA ALA A 113 4.11 -21.25 10.74
C ALA A 113 3.93 -20.07 11.72
N SER A 114 4.01 -18.83 11.23
CA SER A 114 3.75 -17.63 12.06
C SER A 114 2.30 -17.61 12.56
N ARG A 115 1.32 -17.83 11.68
CA ARG A 115 -0.11 -17.86 12.05
C ARG A 115 -0.40 -18.95 13.09
N LEU A 116 0.21 -20.13 12.96
CA LEU A 116 0.05 -21.23 13.91
C LEU A 116 0.62 -20.86 15.28
N ALA A 117 1.81 -20.26 15.33
CA ALA A 117 2.40 -19.78 16.57
C ALA A 117 1.51 -18.71 17.24
N ASP A 118 0.98 -17.77 16.46
CA ASP A 118 0.09 -16.72 16.99
C ASP A 118 -1.23 -17.30 17.52
N LYS A 119 -1.79 -18.34 16.87
CA LYS A 119 -2.96 -19.07 17.36
C LYS A 119 -2.68 -19.79 18.69
N ILE A 120 -1.52 -20.42 18.82
CA ILE A 120 -1.13 -21.08 20.07
C ILE A 120 -1.00 -20.04 21.19
N LEU A 121 -0.30 -18.93 20.94
CA LEU A 121 -0.14 -17.84 21.90
C LEU A 121 -1.47 -17.19 22.30
N ALA A 122 -2.39 -17.00 21.35
CA ALA A 122 -3.70 -16.44 21.64
C ALA A 122 -4.55 -17.37 22.53
N LYS A 123 -4.40 -18.69 22.38
CA LYS A 123 -5.18 -19.68 23.13
C LYS A 123 -4.58 -20.01 24.50
N TYR A 124 -3.26 -20.07 24.61
CA TYR A 124 -2.57 -20.57 25.80
C TYR A 124 -1.69 -19.55 26.53
N GLY A 125 -1.53 -18.34 25.96
CA GLY A 125 -0.64 -17.32 26.51
C GLY A 125 0.81 -17.47 26.06
N ARG A 126 1.70 -16.68 26.67
CA ARG A 126 3.15 -16.71 26.41
C ARG A 126 3.87 -17.77 27.23
#